data_AF-A0A0G9MQN0-F1
#
_entry.id   AF-A0A0G9MQN0-F1
#
_cell.length_a   1.000
_cell.length_b   1.000
_cell.length_c   1.000
_cell.angle_alpha   90.00
_cell.angle_beta   90.00
_cell.angle_gamma   90.00
#
_symmetry.space_group_name_H-M   'P 1'
#
loop_
_entity.id
_entity.type
_entity.pdbx_description
1 polymer ?
#
loop_
_entity_poly.entity_id
_entity_poly.type
_entity_poly.pdbx_seq_one_letter_code
_entity_poly.pdbx_strand_id
1 'polypeptide(L)'
;MPYRPNTYDHEAALKAHRERLYWLTLLSGLANIALIALYATGTDFVLSGVMLGGVIGSLVVTAFRGNTDDYYQALSLTGLRWMAVTVGFLALVLMPLSDRTLVEIFAPGLAPFATDSIMVLLIACLAFHAGYAFAYLRDSLLVRGAA
;
A
#
# COMPACT_ATOMS: atom_id res chain seq x y z
N MET A 1 27.36 30.69 -19.85
CA MET A 1 26.73 29.67 -20.73
C MET A 1 25.36 30.19 -21.12
N PRO A 2 24.99 30.23 -22.41
CA PRO A 2 23.70 30.78 -22.83
C PRO A 2 22.57 29.86 -22.36
N TYR A 3 21.65 30.41 -21.57
CA TYR A 3 20.42 29.75 -21.13
C TYR A 3 19.59 29.40 -22.36
N ARG A 4 19.33 28.10 -22.58
CA ARG A 4 18.50 27.59 -23.69
C ARG A 4 17.09 27.30 -23.20
N PRO A 5 16.10 28.17 -23.48
CA PRO A 5 14.78 28.12 -22.86
C PRO A 5 13.85 26.99 -23.34
N ASN A 6 14.34 26.01 -24.12
CA ASN A 6 13.53 24.92 -24.69
C ASN A 6 14.27 23.56 -24.71
N THR A 7 14.92 23.21 -23.60
CA THR A 7 15.51 21.87 -23.40
C THR A 7 14.81 21.06 -22.31
N TYR A 8 13.59 21.47 -21.93
CA TYR A 8 12.75 20.69 -21.02
C TYR A 8 12.06 19.60 -21.84
N ASP A 9 12.68 18.42 -21.86
CA ASP A 9 12.06 17.23 -22.42
C ASP A 9 10.91 16.79 -21.49
N HIS A 10 9.71 17.26 -21.84
CA HIS A 10 8.49 16.99 -21.09
C HIS A 10 8.18 15.49 -21.03
N GLU A 11 8.51 14.73 -22.08
CA GLU A 11 8.27 13.29 -22.13
C GLU A 11 9.20 12.53 -21.18
N ALA A 12 10.48 12.91 -21.15
CA ALA A 12 11.44 12.35 -20.19
C ALA A 12 11.04 12.67 -18.74
N ALA A 13 10.58 13.90 -18.46
CA ALA A 13 10.09 14.29 -17.14
C ALA A 13 8.85 13.47 -16.72
N LEU A 14 7.90 13.26 -17.63
CA LEU A 14 6.71 12.43 -17.39
C LEU A 14 7.08 10.96 -17.14
N LYS A 15 8.06 10.41 -17.89
CA LYS A 15 8.54 9.04 -17.66
C LYS A 15 9.20 8.90 -16.28
N ALA A 16 10.08 9.82 -15.92
CA ALA A 16 10.74 9.83 -14.62
C ALA A 16 9.74 10.01 -13.46
N HIS A 17 8.70 10.83 -13.65
CA HIS A 17 7.63 10.98 -12.65
C HIS A 17 6.87 9.66 -12.43
N ARG A 18 6.53 8.94 -13.50
CA ARG A 18 5.87 7.63 -13.43
C ARG A 18 6.71 6.59 -12.70
N GLU A 19 7.99 6.48 -13.04
CA GLU A 19 8.90 5.55 -12.37
C GLU A 19 9.03 5.85 -10.87
N ARG A 20 9.05 7.13 -10.49
CA ARG A 20 9.04 7.54 -9.08
C ARG A 20 7.79 7.08 -8.35
N LEU A 21 6.62 7.12 -8.98
CA LEU A 21 5.36 6.64 -8.38
C LEU A 21 5.40 5.13 -8.15
N TYR A 22 5.96 4.36 -9.10
CA TYR A 22 6.15 2.92 -8.94
C TYR A 22 7.00 2.58 -7.72
N TRP A 23 8.16 3.22 -7.63
CA TRP A 23 9.07 3.01 -6.52
C TRP A 23 8.52 3.53 -5.20
N LEU A 24 7.83 4.66 -5.20
CA LEU A 24 7.19 5.20 -4.01
C LEU A 24 6.19 4.19 -3.43
N THR A 25 5.30 3.64 -4.26
CA THR A 25 4.33 2.63 -3.80
C THR A 25 5.03 1.36 -3.30
N LEU A 26 6.06 0.86 -3.99
CA LEU A 26 6.79 -0.33 -3.53
C LEU A 26 7.54 -0.08 -2.20
N LEU A 27 8.20 1.06 -2.06
CA LEU A 27 8.92 1.45 -0.84
C LEU A 27 7.97 1.67 0.33
N SER A 28 6.81 2.29 0.10
CA SER A 28 5.74 2.40 1.09
C SER A 28 5.24 1.02 1.54
N GLY A 29 5.19 0.03 0.64
CA GLY A 29 4.89 -1.36 1.00
C GLY A 29 5.90 -1.96 1.98
N LEU A 30 7.20 -1.75 1.73
CA LEU A 30 8.26 -2.19 2.64
C LEU A 30 8.20 -1.45 3.99
N ALA A 31 7.93 -0.15 3.95
CA ALA A 31 7.73 0.64 5.16
C ALA A 31 6.55 0.13 5.98
N ASN A 32 5.47 -0.32 5.34
CA ASN A 32 4.32 -0.91 6.03
C ASN A 32 4.68 -2.22 6.76
N ILE A 33 5.45 -3.11 6.11
CA ILE A 33 5.94 -4.34 6.77
C ILE A 33 6.78 -4.00 7.99
N ALA A 34 7.70 -3.03 7.86
CA ALA A 34 8.53 -2.59 8.97
C ALA A 34 7.70 -1.96 10.10
N LEU A 35 6.67 -1.18 9.78
CA LEU A 35 5.75 -0.60 10.76
C LEU A 35 4.99 -1.67 11.53
N ILE A 36 4.45 -2.69 10.85
CA ILE A 36 3.76 -3.80 11.52
C ILE A 36 4.70 -4.51 12.50
N ALA A 37 5.96 -4.73 12.11
CA ALA A 37 6.96 -5.34 12.98
C ALA A 37 7.28 -4.46 14.21
N LEU A 38 7.49 -3.16 14.01
CA LEU A 38 7.75 -2.21 15.11
C LEU A 38 6.54 -2.08 16.06
N TYR A 39 5.34 -2.08 15.50
CA TYR A 39 4.11 -2.01 16.28
C TYR A 39 3.92 -3.27 17.12
N ALA A 40 4.25 -4.45 16.58
CA ALA A 40 4.20 -5.72 17.30
C ALA A 40 5.21 -5.79 18.47
N THR A 41 6.34 -5.08 18.40
CA THR A 41 7.33 -5.00 19.49
C THR A 41 7.06 -3.84 20.48
N GLY A 42 5.97 -3.09 20.29
CA GLY A 42 5.59 -1.96 21.16
C GLY A 42 6.62 -0.83 21.14
N THR A 43 7.35 -0.66 20.04
CA THR A 43 8.46 0.29 19.97
C THR A 43 8.04 1.56 19.24
N ASP A 44 7.88 2.64 20.00
CA ASP A 44 7.50 3.95 19.46
C ASP A 44 8.72 4.83 19.17
N PHE A 45 8.84 5.27 17.92
CA PHE A 45 9.86 6.23 17.47
C PHE A 45 9.22 7.30 16.60
N VAL A 46 9.76 8.53 16.60
CA VAL A 46 9.30 9.64 15.74
C VAL A 46 9.22 9.24 14.25
N LEU A 47 10.09 8.32 13.82
CA LEU A 47 10.10 7.83 12.44
C LEU A 47 8.85 7.02 12.06
N SER A 48 8.14 6.41 13.03
CA SER A 48 6.93 5.61 12.76
C SER A 48 5.81 6.48 12.18
N GLY A 49 5.66 7.72 12.65
CA GLY A 49 4.69 8.67 12.10
C GLY A 49 4.98 9.06 10.65
N VAL A 50 6.26 9.26 10.31
CA VAL A 50 6.68 9.55 8.93
C VAL A 50 6.43 8.36 8.01
N MET A 51 6.76 7.16 8.48
CA MET A 51 6.50 5.93 7.72
C MET A 51 4.99 5.73 7.53
N LEU A 52 4.18 5.95 8.56
CA LEU A 52 2.72 5.79 8.48
C LEU A 52 2.12 6.78 7.48
N GLY A 53 2.58 8.04 7.52
CA GLY A 53 2.23 9.05 6.52
C GLY A 53 2.61 8.64 5.09
N GLY A 54 3.76 8.01 4.89
CA GLY A 54 4.18 7.48 3.59
C GLY A 54 3.35 6.29 3.09
N VAL A 55 2.99 5.37 4.00
CA VAL A 55 2.12 4.22 3.70
C VAL A 55 0.74 4.71 3.26
N ILE A 56 0.10 5.54 4.07
CA ILE A 56 -1.25 6.07 3.78
C ILE A 56 -1.21 7.02 2.58
N GLY A 57 -0.20 7.90 2.51
CA GLY A 57 -0.04 8.86 1.44
C GLY A 57 0.09 8.20 0.07
N SER A 58 0.78 7.06 -0.01
CA SER A 58 0.87 6.30 -1.27
C SER A 58 -0.48 5.77 -1.76
N LEU A 59 -1.38 5.37 -0.85
CA LEU A 59 -2.76 5.03 -1.18
C LEU A 59 -3.52 6.25 -1.70
N VAL A 60 -3.41 7.37 -0.99
CA VAL A 60 -4.10 8.62 -1.34
C VAL A 60 -3.69 9.09 -2.74
N VAL A 61 -2.41 8.98 -3.08
CA VAL A 61 -1.90 9.29 -4.44
C VAL A 61 -2.60 8.44 -5.50
N THR A 62 -2.94 7.17 -5.22
CA THR A 62 -3.65 6.31 -6.18
C THR A 62 -5.08 6.76 -6.46
N ALA A 63 -5.71 7.52 -5.55
CA ALA A 63 -7.04 8.08 -5.75
C ALA A 63 -7.03 9.26 -6.76
N PHE A 64 -5.89 9.93 -6.93
CA PHE A 64 -5.75 11.05 -7.86
C PHE A 64 -5.42 10.55 -9.27
N ARG A 65 -6.46 10.30 -10.07
CA ARG A 65 -6.37 9.82 -11.47
C ARG A 65 -5.78 10.82 -12.48
N GLY A 66 -5.61 12.09 -12.10
CA GLY A 66 -5.39 13.19 -13.06
C GLY A 66 -4.08 13.16 -13.85
N ASN A 67 -3.02 12.51 -13.35
CA ASN A 67 -1.67 12.55 -13.95
C ASN A 67 -0.90 11.21 -13.89
N THR A 68 -1.62 10.09 -13.71
CA THR A 68 -1.01 8.75 -13.65
C THR A 68 -1.30 7.97 -14.93
N ASP A 69 -0.36 7.14 -15.40
CA ASP A 69 -0.57 6.35 -16.62
C ASP A 69 -1.51 5.16 -16.37
N ASP A 70 -2.08 4.65 -17.46
CA ASP A 70 -3.04 3.54 -17.42
C ASP A 70 -2.44 2.28 -16.77
N TYR A 71 -1.12 2.07 -16.92
CA TYR A 71 -0.42 0.95 -16.30
C TYR A 71 -0.37 1.08 -14.78
N TYR A 72 0.04 2.24 -14.24
CA TYR A 72 -0.02 2.49 -12.80
C TYR A 72 -1.43 2.31 -12.24
N GLN A 73 -2.43 2.79 -12.97
CA GLN A 73 -3.82 2.65 -12.55
C GLN A 73 -4.27 1.20 -12.52
N ALA A 74 -3.85 0.37 -13.48
CA ALA A 74 -4.14 -1.06 -13.48
C ALA A 74 -3.50 -1.80 -12.30
N LEU A 75 -2.24 -1.48 -11.99
CA LEU A 75 -1.54 -2.02 -10.80
C LEU A 75 -2.24 -1.60 -9.51
N SER A 76 -2.54 -0.30 -9.38
CA SER A 76 -3.22 0.29 -8.22
C SER A 76 -4.61 -0.30 -8.03
N LEU A 77 -5.37 -0.53 -9.12
CA LEU A 77 -6.68 -1.17 -9.06
C LEU A 77 -6.60 -2.60 -8.53
N THR A 78 -5.55 -3.34 -8.88
CA THR A 78 -5.32 -4.69 -8.34
C THR A 78 -5.05 -4.63 -6.83
N GLY A 79 -4.22 -3.69 -6.38
CA GLY A 79 -4.03 -3.41 -4.95
C GLY A 79 -5.33 -3.05 -4.24
N LEU A 80 -6.13 -2.13 -4.80
CA LEU A 80 -7.42 -1.73 -4.22
C LEU A 80 -8.41 -2.90 -4.11
N ARG A 81 -8.42 -3.83 -5.08
CA ARG A 81 -9.24 -5.04 -5.01
C ARG A 81 -8.82 -5.94 -3.85
N TRP A 82 -7.51 -6.15 -3.66
CA TRP A 82 -6.99 -6.93 -2.53
C TRP A 82 -7.35 -6.28 -1.20
N MET A 83 -7.15 -4.97 -1.09
CA MET A 83 -7.55 -4.21 0.09
C MET A 83 -9.05 -4.34 0.36
N ALA A 84 -9.91 -4.17 -0.64
CA ALA A 84 -11.35 -4.27 -0.47
C ALA A 84 -11.78 -5.65 0.03
N VAL A 85 -11.18 -6.72 -0.50
CA VAL A 85 -11.40 -8.08 -0.01
C VAL A 85 -10.96 -8.22 1.44
N THR A 86 -9.76 -7.73 1.79
CA THR A 86 -9.24 -7.76 3.17
C THR A 86 -10.13 -6.97 4.13
N VAL A 87 -10.58 -5.77 3.74
CA VAL A 87 -11.52 -4.95 4.53
C VAL A 87 -12.83 -5.69 4.73
N GLY A 88 -13.35 -6.38 3.72
CA GLY A 88 -14.54 -7.22 3.85
C GLY A 88 -14.36 -8.37 4.86
N PHE A 89 -13.21 -9.05 4.81
CA PHE A 89 -12.89 -10.09 5.80
C PHE A 89 -12.71 -9.53 7.21
N LEU A 90 -12.01 -8.41 7.35
CA LEU A 90 -11.84 -7.72 8.64
C LEU A 90 -13.19 -7.32 9.21
N ALA A 91 -14.07 -6.73 8.41
CA ALA A 91 -15.41 -6.36 8.83
C ALA A 91 -16.20 -7.59 9.31
N LEU A 92 -16.14 -8.71 8.59
CA LEU A 92 -16.83 -9.94 8.98
C LEU A 92 -16.29 -10.53 10.29
N VAL A 93 -14.97 -10.53 10.48
CA VAL A 93 -14.30 -11.15 11.63
C VAL A 93 -14.38 -10.27 12.89
N LEU A 94 -14.41 -8.96 12.72
CA LEU A 94 -14.56 -7.97 13.80
C LEU A 94 -16.03 -7.64 14.11
N MET A 95 -16.98 -8.09 13.28
CA MET A 95 -18.40 -7.90 13.55
C MET A 95 -18.81 -8.67 14.82
N PRO A 96 -19.46 -8.01 15.80
CA PRO A 96 -20.00 -8.70 16.95
C PRO A 96 -21.19 -9.57 16.51
N LEU A 97 -21.14 -10.87 16.80
CA LEU A 97 -22.25 -11.80 16.57
C LEU A 97 -23.18 -11.89 17.79
N SER A 98 -22.67 -11.49 18.95
CA SER A 98 -23.39 -11.33 20.22
C SER A 98 -22.66 -10.28 21.07
N ASP A 99 -22.07 -10.70 22.20
CA ASP A 99 -21.20 -9.90 23.08
C ASP A 99 -19.71 -10.06 22.74
N ARG A 100 -19.39 -10.92 21.76
CA ARG A 100 -18.02 -11.23 21.35
C ARG A 100 -17.88 -11.24 19.82
N THR A 101 -16.69 -10.90 19.35
CA THR A 101 -16.28 -11.00 17.94
C THR A 101 -15.79 -12.40 17.59
N LEU A 102 -15.69 -12.73 16.30
CA LEU A 102 -15.11 -14.02 15.86
C LEU A 102 -13.65 -14.16 16.30
N VAL A 103 -12.89 -13.05 16.35
CA VAL A 103 -11.51 -13.05 16.87
C VAL A 103 -11.48 -13.48 18.32
N GLU A 104 -12.34 -12.93 19.17
CA GLU A 104 -12.36 -13.26 20.60
C GLU A 104 -12.76 -14.72 20.85
N ILE A 105 -13.52 -15.33 19.95
CA ILE A 105 -13.95 -16.73 20.05
C ILE A 105 -12.85 -17.68 19.56
N PHE A 106 -12.30 -17.45 18.36
CA PHE A 106 -11.42 -18.40 17.68
C PHE A 106 -9.93 -18.08 17.81
N ALA A 107 -9.58 -16.82 18.10
CA ALA A 107 -8.20 -16.35 18.19
C ALA A 107 -8.04 -15.28 19.30
N PRO A 108 -8.36 -15.61 20.58
CA PRO A 108 -8.39 -14.63 21.67
C PRO A 108 -7.05 -13.91 21.89
N GLY A 109 -5.92 -14.56 21.58
CA GLY A 109 -4.59 -13.93 21.64
C GLY A 109 -4.37 -12.81 20.62
N LEU A 110 -5.20 -12.72 19.58
CA LEU A 110 -5.16 -11.65 18.58
C LEU A 110 -6.17 -10.54 18.87
N ALA A 111 -7.05 -10.70 19.87
CA ALA A 111 -8.08 -9.71 20.20
C ALA A 111 -7.52 -8.29 20.46
N PRO A 112 -6.38 -8.10 21.17
CA PRO A 112 -5.81 -6.77 21.38
C PRO A 112 -5.40 -6.06 20.08
N PHE A 113 -4.96 -6.82 19.07
CA PHE A 113 -4.55 -6.28 17.77
C PHE A 113 -5.74 -6.05 16.83
N ALA A 114 -6.83 -6.80 17.04
CA ALA A 114 -8.06 -6.73 16.27
C ALA A 114 -8.90 -5.49 16.61
N THR A 115 -8.81 -4.99 17.86
CA THR A 115 -9.49 -3.76 18.30
C THR A 115 -8.65 -2.49 18.09
N ASP A 116 -7.40 -2.65 17.66
CA ASP A 116 -6.48 -1.56 17.38
C ASP A 116 -6.69 -1.01 15.96
N SER A 117 -7.15 0.24 15.88
CA SER A 117 -7.44 0.90 14.60
C SER A 117 -6.21 1.12 13.73
N ILE A 118 -5.03 1.31 14.32
CA ILE A 118 -3.77 1.48 13.59
C ILE A 118 -3.37 0.13 12.99
N MET A 119 -3.44 -0.96 13.75
CA MET A 119 -3.12 -2.28 13.22
C MET A 119 -4.07 -2.68 12.08
N VAL A 120 -5.38 -2.47 12.26
CA VAL A 120 -6.39 -2.71 11.22
C VAL A 120 -6.07 -1.91 9.95
N LEU A 121 -5.69 -0.63 10.10
CA LEU A 121 -5.28 0.21 8.98
C LEU A 121 -4.02 -0.31 8.28
N LEU A 122 -2.98 -0.68 9.05
CA LEU A 122 -1.73 -1.21 8.50
C LEU A 122 -1.96 -2.52 7.72
N ILE A 123 -2.83 -3.41 8.21
CA ILE A 123 -3.23 -4.64 7.52
C ILE A 123 -3.95 -4.33 6.20
N ALA A 124 -4.90 -3.40 6.20
CA ALA A 124 -5.59 -2.98 4.98
C ALA A 124 -4.62 -2.36 3.96
N CYS A 125 -3.73 -1.48 4.41
CA CYS A 125 -2.67 -0.94 3.57
C CYS A 125 -1.72 -2.04 3.07
N LEU A 126 -1.44 -3.08 3.87
CA LEU A 126 -0.52 -4.14 3.47
C LEU A 126 -1.13 -4.96 2.33
N ALA A 127 -2.43 -5.26 2.41
CA ALA A 127 -3.15 -5.92 1.34
C ALA A 127 -3.12 -5.12 0.03
N PHE A 128 -3.26 -3.79 0.11
CA PHE A 128 -3.08 -2.92 -1.06
C PHE A 128 -1.68 -3.06 -1.67
N HIS A 129 -0.64 -2.89 -0.87
CA HIS A 129 0.74 -2.93 -1.34
C HIS A 129 1.13 -4.32 -1.87
N ALA A 130 0.63 -5.39 -1.24
CA ALA A 130 0.84 -6.76 -1.69
C ALA A 130 0.17 -7.01 -3.04
N GLY A 131 -1.08 -6.58 -3.24
CA GLY A 131 -1.78 -6.72 -4.52
C GLY A 131 -1.11 -5.92 -5.64
N TYR A 132 -0.66 -4.70 -5.33
CA TYR A 132 0.13 -3.88 -6.24
C TYR A 132 1.45 -4.56 -6.63
N ALA A 133 2.24 -4.99 -5.65
CA ALA A 133 3.54 -5.61 -5.87
C ALA A 133 3.41 -6.95 -6.62
N PHE A 134 2.37 -7.73 -6.31
CA PHE A 134 2.06 -8.97 -7.02
C PHE A 134 1.76 -8.71 -8.50
N ALA A 135 0.92 -7.73 -8.81
CA ALA A 135 0.61 -7.37 -10.20
C ALA A 135 1.88 -6.93 -10.96
N TYR A 136 2.68 -6.07 -10.33
CA TYR A 136 3.94 -5.58 -10.90
C TYR A 136 4.93 -6.73 -11.17
N LEU A 137 5.09 -7.65 -10.21
CA LEU A 137 5.98 -8.80 -10.33
C LEU A 137 5.49 -9.78 -11.40
N ARG A 138 4.19 -10.09 -11.41
CA ARG A 138 3.56 -10.96 -12.42
C ARG A 138 3.86 -10.44 -13.82
N ASP A 139 3.61 -9.15 -14.06
CA ASP A 139 3.79 -8.54 -15.38
C ASP A 139 5.28 -8.49 -15.75
N SER A 140 6.16 -8.19 -14.80
CA SER A 140 7.62 -8.22 -14.99
C SER A 140 8.15 -9.62 -15.36
N LEU A 141 7.58 -10.68 -14.77
CA LEU A 141 7.95 -12.06 -15.05
C LEU A 141 7.42 -12.52 -16.43
N LEU A 142 6.19 -12.15 -16.78
CA LEU A 142 5.59 -12.50 -18.07
C LEU A 142 6.32 -11.85 -19.24
N VAL A 143 6.73 -10.58 -19.11
CA VAL A 143 7.50 -9.89 -20.16
C VAL A 143 8.88 -10.55 -20.35
N ARG A 144 9.53 -10.98 -19.27
CA ARG A 144 10.83 -11.66 -19.33
C ARG A 144 10.75 -13.08 -19.90
N GLY A 145 9.62 -13.77 -19.74
CA GLY A 145 9.42 -15.11 -20.32
C GLY A 145 9.10 -15.10 -21.81
N ALA A 146 8.80 -13.93 -22.39
CA ALA A 146 8.52 -13.74 -23.82
C ALA A 146 9.72 -13.25 -24.64
N ALA A 147 10.86 -12.98 -23.98
CA ALA A 147 12.12 -12.56 -24.58
C ALA A 147 13.12 -13.73 -24.63
#